data_AF-A0A3N4IVP5-F1
#
_entry.id   AF-A0A3N4IVP5-F1
#
_cell.length_a   1.000
_cell.length_b   1.000
_cell.length_c   1.000
_cell.angle_alpha   90.00
_cell.angle_beta   90.00
_cell.angle_gamma   90.00
#
_symmetry.space_group_name_H-M   'P 1'
#
loop_
_entity.id
_entity.type
_entity.pdbx_description
1 polymer ?
#
loop_
_entity_poly.entity_id
_entity_poly.type
_entity_poly.pdbx_seq_one_letter_code
_entity_poly.pdbx_strand_id
1 'polypeptide(L)'
;LECISDFNYFSSVRQTGPYYQPLLDGHGSHDTRKFLSFCDEKKIIPFCLLQHTIHLLQTLEIVVFKPPKHYYAEDLDYAITYIQAAQIFIKSNS
;
A
#
# COMPACT_ATOMS: atom_id res chain seq x y z
N LEU A 1 6.95 -4.90 11.89
CA LEU A 1 5.74 -5.26 12.69
C LEU A 1 4.60 -4.26 12.51
N GLU A 2 4.88 -2.95 12.43
CA GLU A 2 3.86 -1.90 12.30
C GLU A 2 2.90 -2.11 11.10
N CYS A 3 3.46 -2.29 9.90
CA CYS A 3 2.67 -2.52 8.68
C CYS A 3 1.71 -3.72 8.75
N ILE A 4 2.13 -4.86 9.32
CA ILE A 4 1.22 -6.03 9.42
C ILE A 4 0.17 -5.85 10.53
N SER A 5 0.47 -5.05 11.55
CA SER A 5 -0.50 -4.69 12.58
C SER A 5 -1.63 -3.83 12.00
N ASP A 6 -1.27 -2.81 11.21
CA ASP A 6 -2.24 -1.95 10.53
C ASP A 6 -3.07 -2.75 9.52
N PHE A 7 -2.41 -3.59 8.72
CA PHE A 7 -3.10 -4.47 7.79
C PHE A 7 -4.07 -5.41 8.51
N ASN A 8 -3.68 -5.98 9.67
CA ASN A 8 -4.54 -6.82 10.48
C ASN A 8 -5.76 -6.06 11.01
N TYR A 9 -5.59 -4.80 11.44
CA TYR A 9 -6.71 -3.96 11.88
C TYR A 9 -7.78 -3.85 10.78
N PHE A 10 -7.39 -3.48 9.56
CA PHE A 10 -8.33 -3.35 8.45
C PHE A 10 -8.89 -4.70 7.96
N SER A 11 -8.06 -5.74 7.95
CA SER A 11 -8.45 -7.05 7.43
C SER A 11 -9.41 -7.78 8.37
N SER A 12 -9.23 -7.64 9.69
CA SER A 12 -10.09 -8.28 10.70
C SER A 12 -11.56 -7.88 10.58
N VAL A 13 -11.84 -6.65 10.13
CA VAL A 13 -13.19 -6.13 9.92
C VAL A 13 -13.86 -6.76 8.68
N ARG A 14 -13.06 -7.20 7.71
CA ARG A 14 -13.52 -7.73 6.40
C ARG A 14 -13.35 -9.25 6.29
N GLN A 15 -12.85 -9.89 7.34
CA GLN A 15 -12.50 -11.30 7.33
C GLN A 15 -13.75 -12.17 7.50
N THR A 16 -14.05 -13.02 6.52
CA THR A 16 -15.18 -13.96 6.58
C THR A 16 -14.81 -15.28 7.25
N GLY A 17 -13.53 -15.69 7.15
CA GLY A 17 -13.03 -16.97 7.65
C GLY A 17 -12.16 -16.84 8.91
N PRO A 18 -11.79 -17.96 9.55
CA PRO A 18 -10.95 -17.93 10.76
C PRO A 18 -9.49 -17.55 10.48
N TYR A 19 -9.00 -17.77 9.26
CA TYR A 19 -7.63 -17.44 8.85
C TYR A 19 -7.64 -16.52 7.64
N TYR A 20 -6.57 -15.75 7.47
CA TYR A 20 -6.28 -15.04 6.24
C TYR A 20 -4.78 -15.12 5.92
N GLN A 21 -4.46 -15.04 4.63
CA GLN A 21 -3.11 -15.22 4.12
C GLN A 21 -2.68 -13.97 3.34
N PRO A 22 -1.93 -13.04 3.97
CA PRO A 22 -1.39 -11.88 3.28
C PRO A 22 -0.19 -12.25 2.41
N LEU A 23 -0.05 -11.54 1.29
CA LEU A 23 1.10 -11.56 0.42
C LEU A 23 2.13 -10.52 0.89
N LEU A 24 3.29 -10.97 1.35
CA LEU A 24 4.34 -10.12 1.91
C LEU A 24 5.56 -10.08 0.98
N ASP A 25 6.16 -8.90 0.80
CA ASP A 25 7.32 -8.67 -0.09
C ASP A 25 8.67 -9.18 0.46
N GLY A 26 8.65 -9.85 1.61
CA GLY A 26 9.84 -10.41 2.26
C GLY A 26 10.69 -9.37 3.01
N HIS A 27 10.36 -8.07 2.95
CA HIS A 27 11.20 -7.00 3.51
C HIS A 27 10.93 -6.73 5.02
N GLY A 28 9.87 -7.26 5.62
CA GLY A 28 9.41 -6.86 6.96
C GLY A 28 9.74 -7.78 8.15
N SER A 29 10.53 -8.85 7.98
CA SER A 29 10.59 -9.99 8.92
C SER A 29 11.86 -10.12 9.78
N HIS A 30 12.69 -9.08 9.86
CA HIS A 30 13.98 -9.11 10.58
C HIS A 30 13.89 -9.55 12.05
N ASP A 31 12.74 -9.37 12.71
CA ASP A 31 12.41 -9.94 14.03
C ASP A 31 11.51 -11.18 13.85
N THR A 32 12.05 -12.23 13.22
CA THR A 32 11.30 -13.41 12.74
C THR A 32 10.47 -14.07 13.84
N ARG A 33 10.95 -14.12 15.09
CA ARG A 33 10.20 -14.75 16.20
C ARG A 33 8.97 -13.95 16.63
N LYS A 34 9.11 -12.65 16.90
CA LYS A 34 7.97 -11.79 17.30
C LYS A 34 6.93 -11.71 16.19
N PHE A 35 7.40 -11.66 14.95
CA PHE A 35 6.54 -11.68 13.76
C PHE A 35 5.72 -12.97 13.68
N LEU A 36 6.36 -14.14 13.80
CA LEU A 36 5.64 -15.41 13.78
C LEU A 36 4.66 -15.56 14.93
N SER A 37 5.02 -15.13 16.15
CA SER A 37 4.10 -15.14 17.30
C SER A 37 2.86 -14.27 17.06
N PHE A 38 3.05 -13.06 16.53
CA PHE A 38 1.92 -12.19 16.17
C PHE A 38 1.02 -12.83 15.11
N CYS A 39 1.60 -13.44 14.08
CA CYS A 39 0.85 -14.12 13.04
C CYS A 39 0.03 -15.28 13.59
N ASP A 40 0.60 -16.10 14.47
CA ASP A 40 -0.08 -17.23 15.11
C ASP A 40 -1.27 -16.76 15.97
N GLU A 41 -1.04 -15.75 16.84
CA GLU A 41 -2.09 -15.16 17.68
C GLU A 41 -3.26 -14.58 16.88
N LYS A 42 -2.97 -14.02 15.70
CA LYS A 42 -3.96 -13.37 14.84
C LYS A 42 -4.48 -14.27 13.72
N LYS A 43 -4.15 -15.57 13.71
CA LYS A 43 -4.56 -16.53 12.68
C LYS A 43 -4.18 -16.07 11.26
N ILE A 44 -3.01 -15.46 11.15
CA ILE A 44 -2.41 -15.00 9.91
C ILE A 44 -1.48 -16.08 9.40
N ILE A 45 -1.62 -16.46 8.13
CA ILE A 45 -0.67 -17.36 7.46
C ILE A 45 0.27 -16.46 6.63
N PRO A 46 1.49 -16.14 7.09
CA PRO A 46 2.35 -15.22 6.37
C PRO A 46 2.90 -15.89 5.10
N PHE A 47 2.47 -15.43 3.93
CA PHE A 47 3.00 -15.89 2.65
C PHE A 47 3.99 -14.86 2.10
N CYS A 48 5.28 -15.13 2.28
CA CYS A 48 6.35 -14.27 1.79
C CYS A 48 6.71 -14.64 0.35
N LEU A 49 6.76 -13.63 -0.52
CA LEU A 49 7.29 -13.75 -1.86
C LEU A 49 8.79 -14.04 -1.79
N LEU A 50 9.24 -15.04 -2.53
CA LEU A 50 10.66 -15.29 -2.70
C LEU A 50 11.31 -14.09 -3.40
N GLN A 51 12.59 -13.84 -3.13
CA GLN A 51 13.36 -12.74 -3.70
C GLN A 51 13.36 -12.75 -5.25
N HIS A 52 13.12 -13.91 -5.88
CA HIS A 52 13.00 -14.05 -7.34
C HIS A 52 11.61 -13.72 -7.91
N THR A 53 10.58 -13.63 -7.07
CA THR A 53 9.23 -13.20 -7.47
C THR A 53 9.10 -11.67 -7.56
N ILE A 54 10.13 -10.91 -7.16
CA ILE A 54 10.17 -9.46 -7.31
C ILE A 54 9.96 -9.04 -8.77
N HIS A 55 10.45 -9.81 -9.73
CA HIS A 55 10.24 -9.52 -11.16
C HIS A 55 8.75 -9.56 -11.56
N LEU A 56 7.98 -10.50 -10.97
CA LEU A 56 6.54 -10.55 -11.14
C LEU A 56 5.84 -9.36 -10.48
N LEU A 57 6.30 -8.92 -9.30
CA LEU A 57 5.75 -7.71 -8.67
C LEU A 57 6.08 -6.44 -9.44
N GLN A 58 7.26 -6.32 -10.03
CA GLN A 58 7.59 -5.19 -10.91
C GLN A 58 6.64 -5.13 -12.10
N THR A 59 6.34 -6.30 -12.70
CA THR A 59 5.38 -6.38 -13.79
C THR A 59 3.98 -5.99 -13.33
N LEU A 60 3.56 -6.45 -12.15
CA LEU A 60 2.29 -6.06 -11.52
C LEU A 60 2.25 -4.55 -11.23
N GLU A 61 3.34 -3.96 -10.75
CA GLU A 61 3.50 -2.51 -10.55
C GLU A 61 3.31 -1.73 -11.84
N ILE A 62 3.91 -2.20 -12.94
CA ILE A 62 3.85 -1.52 -14.23
C ILE A 62 2.49 -1.69 -14.92
N VAL A 63 1.85 -2.85 -14.78
CA VAL A 63 0.62 -3.16 -15.54
C VAL A 63 -0.63 -2.79 -14.74
N VAL A 64 -0.69 -3.15 -13.46
CA VAL A 64 -1.89 -2.97 -12.63
C VAL A 64 -1.85 -1.66 -11.86
N PHE A 65 -0.69 -1.28 -11.32
CA PHE A 65 -0.60 -0.10 -10.46
C PHE A 65 -0.19 1.18 -11.18
N LYS A 66 0.33 1.11 -12.40
CA LYS A 66 0.69 2.30 -13.20
C LYS A 66 -0.52 3.14 -13.62
N PRO A 67 -1.63 2.59 -14.16
CA PRO A 67 -2.78 3.40 -14.54
C PRO A 67 -3.35 4.23 -13.38
N PRO A 68 -3.66 3.67 -12.19
CA PRO A 68 -4.20 4.46 -11.09
C PRO A 68 -3.18 5.49 -10.54
N LYS A 69 -1.88 5.16 -10.51
CA LYS A 69 -0.83 6.13 -10.15
C LYS A 69 -0.80 7.33 -11.12
N HIS A 70 -1.00 7.06 -12.41
CA HIS A 70 -1.01 8.10 -13.45
C HIS A 70 -2.21 9.03 -13.29
N TYR A 71 -3.44 8.51 -13.23
CA TYR A 71 -4.63 9.35 -13.08
C TYR A 71 -4.62 10.17 -11.80
N TYR A 72 -4.15 9.59 -10.69
CA TYR A 72 -4.02 10.34 -9.44
C TYR A 72 -3.01 11.49 -9.55
N ALA A 73 -1.90 11.29 -10.25
CA ALA A 73 -0.94 12.36 -10.52
C ALA A 73 -1.53 13.45 -11.41
N GLU A 74 -2.29 13.08 -12.45
CA GLU A 74 -2.99 14.04 -13.32
C GLU A 74 -4.00 14.90 -12.54
N ASP A 75 -4.80 14.28 -11.67
CA ASP A 75 -5.75 14.99 -10.83
C ASP A 75 -5.06 15.98 -9.88
N LEU A 76 -3.93 15.59 -9.30
CA LEU A 76 -3.12 16.47 -8.46
C LEU A 76 -2.52 17.64 -9.26
N ASP A 77 -1.95 17.37 -10.43
CA ASP A 77 -1.37 18.40 -11.29
C ASP A 77 -2.43 19.41 -11.74
N TYR A 78 -3.64 18.92 -12.05
CA TYR A 78 -4.78 19.77 -12.36
C TYR A 78 -5.16 20.66 -11.16
N ALA A 79 -5.30 20.08 -9.97
CA ALA A 79 -5.66 20.81 -8.76
C ALA A 79 -4.60 21.88 -8.40
N ILE A 80 -3.32 21.54 -8.52
CA ILE A 80 -2.21 22.47 -8.27
C ILE A 80 -2.26 23.63 -9.27
N THR A 81 -2.42 23.33 -10.55
CA THR A 81 -2.50 24.35 -11.60
C THR A 81 -3.67 25.30 -11.37
N TYR A 82 -4.83 24.76 -10.99
CA TYR A 82 -6.02 25.55 -10.68
C TYR A 82 -5.79 26.48 -9.48
N ILE A 83 -5.22 25.97 -8.39
CA ILE A 83 -4.91 26.77 -7.19
C ILE A 83 -3.92 27.88 -7.52
N GLN A 84 -2.88 27.59 -8.30
CA GLN A 84 -1.90 28.59 -8.74
C GLN A 84 -2.54 29.69 -9.59
N ALA A 85 -3.40 29.33 -10.55
CA ALA A 85 -4.13 30.28 -11.37
C ALA A 85 -5.05 31.19 -10.54
N ALA A 86 -5.76 30.63 -9.56
CA ALA A 86 -6.58 31.39 -8.63
C ALA A 86 -5.76 32.36 -7.77
N GLN A 87 -4.59 31.93 -7.28
CA GLN A 87 -3.67 32.81 -6.52
C GLN A 87 -3.13 33.96 -7.37
N ILE A 88 -2.78 33.70 -8.64
CA ILE A 88 -2.34 34.74 -9.59
C ILE A 88 -3.47 35.73 -9.82
N PHE A 89 -4.70 35.25 -10.08
CA PHE A 89 -5.85 36.11 -10.29
C PHE A 89 -6.12 37.01 -9.08
N ILE A 90 -6.10 36.45 -7.85
CA ILE A 90 -6.31 37.23 -6.62
C ILE A 90 -5.20 38.29 -6.44
N LYS A 91 -3.93 37.94 -6.69
CA LYS A 91 -2.81 38.90 -6.59
C LYS A 91 -2.87 40.01 -7.64
N SER A 92 -3.35 39.72 -8.84
CA SER A 92 -3.47 40.71 -9.92
C SER A 92 -4.66 41.66 -9.75
N ASN A 93 -5.65 41.31 -8.91
CA ASN A 93 -6.84 42.11 -8.64
C ASN A 93 -6.85 42.71 -7.21
N SER A 94 -5.72 42.61 -6.49
CA SER A 94 -5.48 43.28 -5.21
C SER A 94 -4.44 44.38 -5.36
#